data_AF-A0A7S1U855-F1
#
_entry.id   AF-A0A7S1U855-F1
#
_cell.length_a   1.000
_cell.length_b   1.000
_cell.length_c   1.000
_cell.angle_alpha   90.00
_cell.angle_beta   90.00
_cell.angle_gamma   90.00
#
_symmetry.space_group_name_H-M   'P 1'
#
loop_
_entity.id
_entity.type
_entity.pdbx_description
1 polymer ?
#
loop_
_entity_poly.entity_id
_entity_poly.type
_entity_poly.pdbx_seq_one_letter_code
_entity_poly.pdbx_strand_id
1 'polypeptide(L)'
;MADLTVDFGHMLLLSELCEGYGAQSSSVRVTGTLAERNAPEDTCVIEHEGARVVVETAFLEGFAPGGAASPQLQFIGEIVAPAAAAAPHPPRVRARVWRDVSGMDMNLYKEAIMVQRKFLMDQDAAGDGAA
;
A
#
# COMPACT_ATOMS: atom_id res chain seq x y z
N MET A 1 3.82 23.57 17.75
CA MET A 1 2.68 22.94 17.07
C MET A 1 3.26 22.00 16.05
N ALA A 2 2.98 20.69 16.14
CA ALA A 2 3.47 19.75 15.14
C ALA A 2 2.77 20.07 13.81
N ASP A 3 3.56 20.36 12.78
CA ASP A 3 3.06 20.47 11.41
C ASP A 3 2.44 19.12 11.04
N LEU A 4 1.14 19.12 10.75
CA LEU A 4 0.36 17.94 10.37
C LEU A 4 0.45 17.73 8.86
N THR A 5 1.68 17.78 8.33
CA THR A 5 1.99 17.41 6.95
C THR A 5 1.84 15.89 6.83
N VAL A 6 0.62 15.45 6.55
CA VAL A 6 0.37 14.06 6.15
C VAL A 6 0.98 13.89 4.76
N ASP A 7 2.08 13.17 4.71
CA ASP A 7 2.74 12.80 3.47
C ASP A 7 1.76 12.04 2.55
N PHE A 8 1.84 12.32 1.25
CA PHE A 8 0.93 11.69 0.29
C PHE A 8 1.24 10.19 0.21
N GLY A 9 0.19 9.36 0.19
CA GLY A 9 0.35 7.91 0.11
C GLY A 9 0.98 7.53 -1.23
N HIS A 10 2.28 7.20 -1.23
CA HIS A 10 2.98 6.72 -2.40
C HIS A 10 2.31 5.45 -2.91
N MET A 11 1.91 5.44 -4.18
CA MET A 11 1.32 4.25 -4.80
C MET A 11 2.43 3.24 -5.08
N LEU A 12 2.41 2.16 -4.31
CA LEU A 12 3.35 1.05 -4.44
C LEU A 12 2.58 -0.23 -4.73
N LEU A 13 3.14 -1.04 -5.64
CA LEU A 13 2.71 -2.42 -5.81
C LEU A 13 3.16 -3.24 -4.60
N LEU A 14 2.45 -4.34 -4.29
CA LEU A 14 2.85 -5.19 -3.16
C LEU A 14 4.25 -5.78 -3.36
N SER A 15 4.61 -6.13 -4.60
CA SER A 15 5.94 -6.61 -4.96
C SER A 15 7.02 -5.59 -4.63
N GLU A 16 6.79 -4.32 -4.96
CA GLU A 16 7.74 -3.23 -4.67
C GLU A 16 7.91 -3.04 -3.16
N LEU A 17 6.82 -3.11 -2.40
CA LEU A 17 6.92 -3.02 -0.94
C LEU A 17 7.71 -4.20 -0.36
N CYS A 18 7.53 -5.42 -0.90
CA CYS A 18 8.31 -6.60 -0.52
C CYS A 18 9.77 -6.55 -0.96
N GLU A 19 10.08 -5.85 -2.06
CA GLU A 19 11.45 -5.59 -2.52
C GLU A 19 12.16 -4.48 -1.71
N GLY A 20 11.44 -3.84 -0.79
CA GLY A 20 12.00 -2.81 0.09
C GLY A 20 11.86 -1.39 -0.45
N TYR A 21 11.01 -1.16 -1.45
CA TYR A 21 10.64 0.19 -1.86
C TYR A 21 9.77 0.84 -0.78
N GLY A 22 10.19 2.01 -0.31
CA GLY A 22 9.52 2.77 0.76
C GLY A 22 10.31 2.71 2.07
N ALA A 23 10.49 3.88 2.69
CA ALA A 23 11.16 3.99 3.98
C ALA A 23 10.19 3.70 5.13
N GLN A 24 10.75 3.37 6.29
CA GLN A 24 9.95 3.33 7.52
C GLN A 24 9.26 4.68 7.72
N SER A 25 8.00 4.64 8.15
CA SER A 25 7.11 5.80 8.34
C SER A 25 6.68 6.51 7.05
N SER A 26 7.07 6.03 5.86
CA SER A 26 6.51 6.55 4.61
C SER A 26 5.04 6.19 4.48
N SER A 27 4.25 7.16 4.04
CA SER A 27 2.84 6.99 3.69
C SER A 27 2.74 6.24 2.37
N VAL A 28 1.99 5.14 2.33
CA VAL A 28 1.84 4.27 1.16
C VAL A 28 0.38 3.96 0.88
N ARG A 29 0.07 3.79 -0.41
CA ARG A 29 -1.19 3.23 -0.91
C ARG A 29 -0.89 1.88 -1.53
N VAL A 30 -1.46 0.83 -0.94
CA VAL A 30 -1.28 -0.57 -1.36
C VAL A 30 -2.62 -1.18 -1.70
N THR A 31 -2.65 -2.05 -2.71
CA THR A 31 -3.88 -2.73 -3.17
C THR A 31 -3.59 -4.21 -3.38
N GLY A 32 -4.50 -5.07 -2.94
CA GLY A 32 -4.37 -6.52 -3.09
C GLY A 32 -5.61 -7.27 -2.66
N THR A 33 -5.61 -8.59 -2.83
CA THR A 33 -6.71 -9.46 -2.42
C THR A 33 -6.53 -9.88 -0.97
N LEU A 34 -7.59 -9.86 -0.17
CA LEU A 34 -7.55 -10.37 1.20
C LEU A 34 -7.27 -11.88 1.21
N ALA A 35 -6.13 -12.27 1.78
CA ALA A 35 -5.73 -13.67 1.92
C ALA A 35 -6.09 -14.22 3.32
N GLU A 36 -5.77 -13.46 4.37
CA GLU A 36 -5.99 -13.87 5.76
C GLU A 36 -6.47 -12.69 6.60
N ARG A 37 -7.27 -12.95 7.63
CA ARG A 37 -7.72 -11.94 8.61
C ARG A 37 -7.64 -12.51 10.02
N ASN A 38 -6.87 -11.83 10.88
CA ASN A 38 -6.80 -12.10 12.30
C ASN A 38 -7.50 -10.97 13.06
N ALA A 39 -8.80 -11.12 13.28
CA ALA A 39 -9.60 -10.11 13.98
C ALA A 39 -9.14 -9.86 15.43
N PRO A 40 -8.77 -10.89 16.23
CA PRO A 40 -8.21 -10.67 17.57
C PRO A 40 -6.94 -9.81 17.63
N GLU A 41 -6.10 -9.86 16.60
CA GLU A 41 -4.84 -9.12 16.54
C GLU A 41 -4.95 -7.81 15.75
N ASP A 42 -6.16 -7.46 15.28
CA ASP A 42 -6.38 -6.33 14.37
C ASP A 42 -5.39 -6.32 13.20
N THR A 43 -5.21 -7.48 12.56
CA THR A 43 -4.35 -7.61 11.38
C THR A 43 -5.03 -8.36 10.25
N CYS A 44 -4.63 -8.06 9.02
CA CYS A 44 -4.96 -8.86 7.85
C CYS A 44 -3.76 -8.99 6.91
N VAL A 45 -3.80 -9.96 6.02
CA VAL A 45 -2.80 -10.17 4.98
C VAL A 45 -3.46 -9.95 3.64
N ILE A 46 -2.89 -9.04 2.84
CA ILE A 46 -3.24 -8.91 1.44
C ILE A 46 -2.16 -9.50 0.55
N GLU A 47 -2.59 -10.03 -0.59
CA GLU A 47 -1.73 -10.69 -1.57
C GLU A 47 -2.06 -10.26 -2.98
N HIS A 48 -1.02 -10.11 -3.81
CA HIS A 48 -1.13 -9.88 -5.23
C HIS A 48 0.15 -10.35 -5.93
N GLU A 49 0.02 -11.12 -7.01
CA GLU A 49 1.15 -11.66 -7.79
C GLU A 49 2.20 -12.40 -6.90
N GLY A 50 1.76 -13.07 -5.82
CA GLY A 50 2.62 -13.80 -4.88
C GLY A 50 3.34 -12.93 -3.84
N ALA A 51 3.23 -11.59 -3.93
CA ALA A 51 3.72 -10.68 -2.90
C ALA A 51 2.68 -10.52 -1.79
N ARG A 52 3.11 -10.64 -0.54
CA ARG A 52 2.25 -10.62 0.65
C ARG A 52 2.64 -9.48 1.59
N VAL A 53 1.65 -8.75 2.07
CA VAL A 53 1.83 -7.62 3.00
C VAL A 53 0.88 -7.78 4.17
N VAL A 54 1.41 -7.58 5.38
CA VAL A 54 0.59 -7.55 6.60
C VAL A 54 0.11 -6.13 6.83
N VAL A 55 -1.18 -5.97 7.07
CA VAL A 55 -1.83 -4.69 7.33
C VAL A 55 -2.35 -4.70 8.76
N GLU A 56 -1.90 -3.76 9.59
CA GLU A 56 -2.49 -3.49 10.90
C GLU A 56 -3.76 -2.66 10.68
N THR A 57 -4.88 -3.16 11.17
CA THR A 57 -6.23 -2.59 11.01
C THR A 57 -6.76 -1.97 12.30
N ALA A 58 -5.96 -1.87 13.35
CA ALA A 58 -6.38 -1.37 14.67
C ALA A 58 -6.94 0.08 14.64
N PHE A 59 -6.53 0.88 13.66
CA PHE A 59 -7.01 2.26 13.46
C PHE A 59 -8.21 2.35 12.51
N LEU A 60 -8.67 1.24 11.96
CA LEU A 60 -9.80 1.19 11.04
C LEU A 60 -11.08 0.85 11.83
N GLU A 61 -11.85 1.87 12.17
CA GLU A 61 -13.15 1.65 12.80
C GLU A 61 -14.06 0.80 11.89
N GLY A 62 -14.61 -0.29 12.44
CA GLY A 62 -15.56 -1.14 11.72
C GLY A 62 -14.98 -1.89 10.51
N PHE A 63 -13.67 -2.19 10.48
CA PHE A 63 -13.07 -2.98 9.41
C PHE A 63 -13.68 -4.40 9.32
N ALA A 64 -14.64 -4.52 8.41
CA ALA A 64 -15.36 -5.73 8.07
C ALA A 64 -15.45 -5.83 6.54
N PRO A 65 -14.38 -6.30 5.87
CA PRO A 65 -14.42 -6.50 4.42
C PRO A 65 -15.55 -7.48 4.08
N GLY A 66 -16.47 -7.05 3.22
CA GLY A 66 -17.76 -7.72 3.01
C GLY A 66 -17.72 -8.91 2.05
N GLY A 67 -18.67 -9.84 2.24
CA GLY A 67 -19.43 -10.61 1.24
C GLY A 67 -18.73 -11.58 0.28
N ALA A 68 -17.55 -11.27 -0.25
CA ALA A 68 -16.85 -12.09 -1.23
C ALA A 68 -15.87 -13.06 -0.56
N ALA A 69 -15.61 -14.22 -1.18
CA ALA A 69 -14.64 -15.18 -0.67
C ALA A 69 -13.20 -14.63 -0.65
N SER A 70 -12.89 -13.65 -1.50
CA SER A 70 -11.57 -13.02 -1.60
C SER A 70 -11.71 -11.58 -2.12
N PRO A 71 -12.16 -10.63 -1.28
CA PRO A 71 -12.37 -9.24 -1.69
C PRO A 71 -11.03 -8.57 -2.04
N GLN A 72 -11.05 -7.70 -3.06
CA GLN A 72 -9.92 -6.84 -3.36
C GLN A 72 -10.02 -5.59 -2.50
N LEU A 73 -8.95 -5.27 -1.78
CA LEU A 73 -8.90 -4.21 -0.80
C LEU A 73 -7.78 -3.24 -1.15
N GLN A 74 -8.04 -1.96 -0.93
CA GLN A 74 -7.05 -0.91 -1.00
C GLN A 74 -6.88 -0.28 0.37
N PHE A 75 -5.63 -0.09 0.78
CA PHE A 75 -5.26 0.54 2.04
C PHE A 75 -4.38 1.75 1.80
N ILE A 76 -4.54 2.77 2.65
CA ILE A 76 -3.60 3.88 2.79
C ILE A 76 -3.12 3.91 4.24
N GLY A 77 -1.81 3.95 4.45
CA GLY A 77 -1.22 3.80 5.75
C GLY A 77 0.28 4.07 5.78
N GLU A 78 0.91 3.87 6.91
CA GLU A 78 2.35 4.05 7.11
C GLU A 78 3.08 2.71 7.12
N ILE A 79 4.25 2.64 6.50
CA ILE A 79 5.14 1.47 6.65
C ILE A 79 5.66 1.44 8.09
N VAL A 80 5.29 0.43 8.87
CA VAL A 80 5.76 0.26 10.25
C VAL A 80 6.97 -0.68 10.33
N ALA A 81 7.02 -1.67 9.44
CA ALA A 81 8.18 -2.54 9.25
C ALA A 81 8.44 -2.69 7.75
N PRO A 82 9.46 -2.01 7.19
CA PRO A 82 9.84 -2.20 5.79
C PRO A 82 10.37 -3.62 5.58
N ALA A 83 10.32 -4.10 4.34
CA ALA A 83 10.97 -5.36 3.99
C ALA A 83 12.49 -5.20 4.22
N ALA A 84 13.05 -6.03 5.11
CA ALA A 84 14.49 -6.08 5.31
C ALA A 84 15.06 -7.25 4.51
N ALA A 85 16.18 -7.03 3.82
CA ALA A 85 16.85 -8.06 3.00
C ALA A 85 17.21 -9.37 3.76
N ALA A 86 17.15 -9.35 5.10
CA ALA A 86 17.44 -10.49 5.97
C ALA A 86 16.29 -10.89 6.91
N ALA A 87 15.11 -10.24 6.82
CA ALA A 87 13.97 -10.60 7.67
C ALA A 87 13.05 -11.58 6.94
N PRO A 88 12.68 -12.72 7.56
CA PRO A 88 11.80 -13.72 6.96
C PRO A 88 10.32 -13.30 6.94
N HIS A 89 10.01 -12.07 7.36
CA HIS A 89 8.64 -11.62 7.57
C HIS A 89 8.21 -10.64 6.48
N PRO A 90 6.95 -10.73 6.01
CA PRO A 90 6.41 -9.77 5.07
C PRO A 90 6.42 -8.35 5.67
N PRO A 91 6.53 -7.31 4.83
CA PRO A 91 6.46 -5.93 5.28
C PRO A 91 5.10 -5.66 5.97
N ARG A 92 5.10 -4.72 6.91
CA ARG A 92 3.92 -4.34 7.69
C ARG A 92 3.54 -2.90 7.42
N VAL A 93 2.26 -2.67 7.15
CA VAL A 93 1.65 -1.35 6.95
C VAL A 93 0.59 -1.12 8.02
N ARG A 94 0.62 0.02 8.69
CA ARG A 94 -0.46 0.44 9.58
C ARG A 94 -1.47 1.24 8.80
N ALA A 95 -2.65 0.67 8.57
CA ALA A 95 -3.66 1.33 7.77
C ALA A 95 -4.41 2.40 8.57
N ARG A 96 -4.64 3.54 7.91
CA ARG A 96 -5.52 4.62 8.37
C ARG A 96 -6.81 4.71 7.57
N VAL A 97 -6.77 4.27 6.32
CA VAL A 97 -7.91 4.23 5.40
C VAL A 97 -7.94 2.87 4.73
N TRP A 98 -9.15 2.34 4.53
CA TRP A 98 -9.38 1.16 3.69
C TRP A 98 -10.56 1.39 2.75
N ARG A 99 -10.58 0.65 1.64
CA ARG A 99 -11.68 0.60 0.68
C ARG A 99 -11.83 -0.80 0.13
N ASP A 100 -13.07 -1.22 -0.09
CA ASP A 100 -13.38 -2.34 -0.98
C ASP A 100 -13.25 -1.86 -2.43
N VAL A 101 -12.41 -2.53 -3.19
CA VAL A 101 -12.15 -2.27 -4.61
C VAL A 101 -12.41 -3.54 -5.44
N SER A 102 -13.27 -4.43 -4.95
CA SER A 102 -13.67 -5.64 -5.66
C SER A 102 -14.21 -5.32 -7.05
N GLY A 103 -13.63 -5.94 -8.07
CA GLY A 103 -13.97 -5.70 -9.48
C GLY A 103 -13.04 -4.68 -10.16
N MET A 104 -12.03 -4.16 -9.46
CA MET A 104 -10.98 -3.37 -10.06
C MET A 104 -10.13 -4.24 -10.99
N ASP A 105 -9.88 -3.75 -12.21
CA ASP A 105 -8.89 -4.36 -13.11
C ASP A 105 -7.49 -4.02 -12.60
N MET A 106 -6.84 -5.00 -11.98
CA MET A 106 -5.51 -4.84 -11.39
C MET A 106 -4.42 -4.61 -12.45
N ASN A 107 -4.58 -5.12 -13.67
CA ASN A 107 -3.62 -4.90 -14.75
C ASN A 107 -3.68 -3.45 -15.22
N LEU A 108 -4.90 -2.94 -15.46
CA LEU A 108 -5.09 -1.53 -15.83
C LEU A 108 -4.64 -0.59 -14.71
N TYR A 109 -4.86 -0.95 -13.44
CA TYR A 109 -4.36 -0.19 -12.30
C TYR A 109 -2.82 -0.11 -12.29
N LYS A 110 -2.13 -1.22 -12.53
CA LYS A 110 -0.67 -1.28 -12.66
C LYS A 110 -0.17 -0.41 -13.81
N GLU A 111 -0.82 -0.48 -14.97
CA GLU A 111 -0.52 0.39 -16.12
C GLU A 111 -0.69 1.86 -15.80
N ALA A 112 -1.78 2.24 -15.13
CA ALA A 112 -2.05 3.61 -14.73
C ALA A 112 -0.97 4.16 -13.78
N ILE A 113 -0.49 3.35 -12.82
CA ILE A 113 0.63 3.72 -11.94
C ILE A 113 1.90 3.99 -12.77
N MET A 114 2.23 3.11 -13.72
CA MET A 114 3.42 3.27 -14.56
C MET A 114 3.36 4.55 -15.40
N VAL A 115 2.20 4.85 -16.00
CA VAL A 115 1.98 6.09 -16.77
C VAL A 115 2.13 7.32 -15.89
N GLN A 116 1.54 7.31 -14.69
CA GLN A 116 1.66 8.42 -13.75
C GLN A 116 3.11 8.68 -13.33
N ARG A 117 3.86 7.63 -13.00
CA ARG A 117 5.27 7.76 -12.61
C ARG A 117 6.12 8.33 -13.72
N LYS A 118 5.92 7.85 -14.96
CA LYS A 118 6.60 8.40 -16.14
C LYS A 118 6.31 9.89 -16.30
N PHE A 119 5.05 10.29 -16.14
CA PHE A 119 4.66 11.70 -16.24
C PHE A 119 5.34 12.57 -15.16
N LEU A 120 5.39 12.10 -13.90
CA LEU A 120 6.07 12.82 -12.83
C LEU A 120 7.58 12.93 -13.09
N MET A 121 8.22 11.87 -13.57
CA MET A 121 9.64 11.89 -13.95
C MET A 121 9.92 12.90 -15.08
N ASP A 122 9.05 12.96 -16.09
CA ASP A 122 9.18 13.91 -17.20
C ASP A 122 9.02 15.37 -16.72
N GLN A 123 8.17 15.62 -15.72
CA GLN A 123 8.02 16.95 -15.11
C GLN A 123 9.22 17.38 -14.26
N ASP A 124 9.75 16.47 -13.45
CA ASP A 124 10.93 16.75 -12.62
C ASP A 124 12.15 17.06 -13.50
N ALA A 125 12.34 16.30 -14.58
CA ALA A 125 13.41 16.54 -15.56
C ALA A 125 13.25 17.87 -16.33
N ALA A 126 12.02 18.33 -16.55
CA ALA A 126 11.74 19.62 -17.18
C ALA A 126 11.87 20.81 -16.21
N GLY A 127 11.65 20.60 -14.92
CA GLY A 127 11.78 21.62 -13.86
C GLY A 127 13.22 21.99 -13.51
N ASP A 128 14.15 21.03 -13.62
CA ASP A 128 15.58 21.22 -13.29
C ASP A 128 16.37 22.01 -14.36
N GLY A 129 15.71 22.42 -15.45
CA GLY A 129 16.27 23.28 -16.51
C GLY A 129 15.93 24.77 -16.39
N ALA A 130 15.26 25.20 -15.32
CA ALA A 130 14.74 26.56 -15.16
C ALA A 130 15.20 27.27 -13.87
N ALA A 131 16.40 26.95 -13.37
CA ALA A 131 17.06 27.67 -12.27
C ALA A 131 18.37 28.32 -12.72
#